data_AF-A0ABD7VKM0-F1
#
_entry.id   AF-A0ABD7VKM0-F1
#
_cell.length_a   1.000
_cell.length_b   1.000
_cell.length_c   1.000
_cell.angle_alpha   90.00
_cell.angle_beta   90.00
_cell.angle_gamma   90.00
#
_symmetry.space_group_name_H-M   'P 1'
#
loop_
_entity.id
_entity.type
_entity.pdbx_description
1 polymer ?
#
loop_
_entity_poly.entity_id
_entity_poly.type
_entity_poly.pdbx_seq_one_letter_code
_entity_poly.pdbx_strand_id
1 'polypeptide(L)'
;MKLIDDAGYAGEDTLYEALLNEVVPHRHDIDEWYHDVYTLLIQAIYSDNKGEPPKLLQKYCQQWYRAFKQAPWHDSHLQGEEGTYVGYWAFEAGAVAFLYGIDDSKIDHMVYPKDLVEYARNLQPQ
;
A
#
# COMPACT_ATOMS: atom_id res chain seq x y z
N MET A 1 -3.05 0.38 22.53
CA MET A 1 -2.05 -0.13 21.57
C MET A 1 -1.06 1.00 21.32
N LYS A 2 0.25 0.78 21.50
CA LYS A 2 1.27 1.81 21.23
C LYS A 2 1.91 1.44 19.89
N LEU A 3 1.90 2.37 18.94
CA LEU A 3 2.61 2.19 17.67
C LEU A 3 4.12 2.13 17.96
N ILE A 4 4.82 1.16 17.37
CA ILE A 4 6.27 1.02 17.50
C ILE A 4 6.87 1.47 16.17
N ASP A 5 7.51 2.63 16.19
CA ASP A 5 8.24 3.25 15.08
C ASP A 5 9.74 3.00 15.27
N ASP A 6 10.12 1.72 15.30
CA ASP A 6 11.53 1.27 15.43
C ASP A 6 11.93 0.46 14.18
N ALA A 7 11.22 0.69 13.06
CA ALA A 7 11.46 -0.01 11.80
C ALA A 7 12.73 0.49 11.09
N GLY A 8 13.31 1.60 11.54
CA GLY A 8 14.55 2.16 10.99
C GLY A 8 14.38 3.00 9.72
N TYR A 9 13.15 3.30 9.30
CA TYR A 9 12.85 4.10 8.10
C TYR A 9 12.40 5.54 8.39
N ALA A 10 12.46 5.95 9.67
CA ALA A 10 12.04 7.28 10.07
C ALA A 10 12.91 8.34 9.39
N GLY A 11 12.30 9.17 8.56
CA GLY A 11 12.99 10.20 7.78
C GLY A 11 13.82 9.69 6.60
N GLU A 12 13.62 8.44 6.16
CA GLU A 12 14.34 7.85 5.02
C GLU A 12 13.44 7.41 3.85
N ASP A 13 12.14 7.19 4.08
CA ASP A 13 11.21 6.75 3.02
C ASP A 13 9.88 7.53 3.02
N THR A 14 9.58 8.20 1.91
CA THR A 14 8.38 9.02 1.73
C THR A 14 7.08 8.23 1.91
N LEU A 15 7.00 6.99 1.43
CA LEU A 15 5.77 6.19 1.60
C LEU A 15 5.58 5.83 3.07
N TYR A 16 6.66 5.47 3.76
CA TYR A 16 6.64 5.20 5.19
C TYR A 16 6.17 6.42 6.00
N GLU A 17 6.78 7.58 5.76
CA GLU A 17 6.40 8.84 6.43
C GLU A 17 4.94 9.22 6.12
N ALA A 18 4.51 9.09 4.87
CA ALA A 18 3.14 9.41 4.47
C ALA A 18 2.09 8.52 5.14
N LEU A 19 2.36 7.21 5.30
CA LEU A 19 1.44 6.32 6.01
C LEU A 19 1.38 6.62 7.50
N LEU A 20 2.51 6.98 8.11
CA LEU A 20 2.57 7.27 9.54
C LEU A 20 2.05 8.66 9.90
N ASN A 21 2.14 9.65 9.01
CA ASN A 21 1.73 11.02 9.28
C ASN A 21 0.24 11.15 9.63
N GLU A 22 -0.58 10.21 9.15
CA GLU A 22 -2.02 10.15 9.45
C GLU A 22 -2.32 9.67 10.88
N VAL A 23 -1.37 9.00 11.54
CA VAL A 23 -1.56 8.39 12.87
C VAL A 23 -0.57 8.87 13.93
N VAL A 24 0.57 9.42 13.53
CA VAL A 24 1.61 9.96 14.39
C VAL A 24 1.92 11.40 13.95
N PRO A 25 1.73 12.42 14.80
CA PRO A 25 2.02 13.79 14.45
C PRO A 25 3.53 14.06 14.32
N HIS A 26 3.89 15.12 13.60
CA HIS A 26 5.27 15.62 13.44
C HIS A 26 6.22 14.65 12.73
N ARG A 27 5.74 14.00 11.66
CA ARG A 27 6.56 13.20 10.76
C ARG A 27 7.47 14.05 9.87
N HIS A 28 8.42 13.38 9.22
CA HIS A 28 9.38 14.03 8.34
C HIS A 28 8.79 14.29 6.96
N ASP A 29 9.07 15.45 6.40
CA ASP A 29 8.74 15.79 5.01
C ASP A 29 9.98 15.56 4.15
N ILE A 30 9.96 14.47 3.38
CA ILE A 30 11.06 13.98 2.56
C ILE A 30 10.55 13.55 1.18
N ASP A 31 11.40 13.69 0.17
CA ASP A 31 11.12 13.36 -1.23
C ASP A 31 12.10 12.28 -1.72
N GLU A 32 12.24 11.22 -0.93
CA GLU A 32 13.11 10.06 -1.19
C GLU A 32 12.37 8.79 -0.77
N TRP A 33 12.33 7.78 -1.64
CA TRP A 33 11.72 6.49 -1.33
C TRP A 33 12.49 5.35 -1.96
N TYR A 34 12.42 4.18 -1.32
CA TYR A 34 13.01 2.96 -1.84
C TYR A 34 12.10 2.33 -2.89
N HIS A 35 12.71 1.63 -3.85
CA HIS A 35 12.05 0.80 -4.86
C HIS A 35 10.98 1.51 -5.73
N ASP A 36 11.28 1.66 -7.02
CA ASP A 36 10.42 2.31 -8.03
C ASP A 36 8.98 1.77 -8.12
N VAL A 37 8.72 0.55 -7.60
CA VAL A 37 7.37 -0.03 -7.56
C VAL A 37 6.39 0.86 -6.78
N TYR A 38 6.85 1.54 -5.74
CA TYR A 38 6.04 2.36 -4.83
C TYR A 38 5.74 3.76 -5.37
N THR A 39 6.41 4.20 -6.44
CA THR A 39 6.20 5.52 -7.06
C THR A 39 4.73 5.79 -7.39
N LEU A 40 3.95 4.78 -7.81
CA LEU A 40 2.53 4.96 -8.11
C LEU A 40 1.69 5.26 -6.86
N LEU A 41 2.06 4.72 -5.70
CA LEU A 41 1.38 5.01 -4.43
C LEU A 41 1.69 6.43 -3.96
N ILE A 42 2.95 6.83 -4.07
CA ILE A 42 3.39 8.19 -3.72
C ILE A 42 2.71 9.23 -4.62
N GLN A 43 2.66 8.97 -5.93
CA GLN A 43 1.91 9.82 -6.86
C GLN A 43 0.41 9.87 -6.52
N ALA A 44 -0.19 8.78 -6.02
CA ALA A 44 -1.59 8.78 -5.62
C ALA A 44 -1.84 9.61 -4.35
N ILE A 45 -0.90 9.59 -3.41
CA ILE A 45 -0.95 10.39 -2.17
C ILE A 45 -0.87 11.88 -2.48
N TYR A 46 0.09 12.30 -3.30
CA TYR A 46 0.40 13.71 -3.55
C TYR A 46 -0.27 14.29 -4.81
N SER A 47 -1.20 13.57 -5.44
CA SER A 47 -1.85 14.04 -6.67
C SER A 47 -2.87 15.16 -6.40
N ASP A 48 -2.69 16.30 -7.06
CA ASP A 48 -3.65 17.42 -7.06
C ASP A 48 -4.98 17.09 -7.78
N ASN A 49 -4.98 16.06 -8.64
CA ASN A 49 -6.15 15.65 -9.42
C ASN A 49 -6.94 14.55 -8.71
N LYS A 50 -8.12 14.88 -8.16
CA LYS A 50 -8.97 13.90 -7.45
C LYS A 50 -9.37 12.65 -8.25
N GLY A 51 -9.33 12.71 -9.59
CA GLY A 51 -9.67 11.57 -10.45
C GLY A 51 -8.49 10.65 -10.81
N GLU A 52 -7.28 10.99 -10.39
CA GLU A 52 -6.05 10.26 -10.70
C GLU A 52 -5.68 9.18 -9.67
N PRO A 53 -5.79 9.40 -8.34
CA PRO A 53 -5.40 8.41 -7.34
C PRO A 53 -6.05 7.03 -7.52
N PRO A 54 -7.37 6.90 -7.80
CA PRO A 54 -7.97 5.58 -8.05
C PRO A 54 -7.30 4.81 -9.21
N LYS A 55 -6.89 5.52 -10.27
CA LYS A 55 -6.25 4.93 -11.45
C LYS A 55 -4.83 4.49 -11.13
N LEU A 56 -4.11 5.28 -10.33
CA LEU A 56 -2.75 4.97 -9.90
C LEU A 56 -2.73 3.74 -8.99
N LEU A 57 -3.65 3.63 -8.03
CA LEU A 57 -3.79 2.43 -7.18
C LEU A 57 -4.14 1.20 -8.01
N GLN A 58 -5.07 1.32 -8.96
CA GLN A 58 -5.41 0.21 -9.85
C GLN A 58 -4.18 -0.25 -10.66
N LYS A 59 -3.43 0.69 -11.23
CA LYS A 59 -2.21 0.40 -11.99
C LYS A 59 -1.13 -0.25 -11.12
N TYR A 60 -1.00 0.20 -9.87
CA TYR A 60 -0.10 -0.41 -8.89
C TYR A 60 -0.45 -1.87 -8.63
N CYS A 61 -1.73 -2.18 -8.38
CA CYS A 61 -2.18 -3.56 -8.17
C CYS A 61 -1.92 -4.44 -9.40
N GLN A 62 -2.17 -3.93 -10.62
CA GLN A 62 -1.94 -4.65 -11.87
C GLN A 62 -0.47 -4.99 -12.12
N GLN A 63 0.47 -4.15 -11.69
CA GLN A 63 1.90 -4.42 -11.86
C GLN A 63 2.52 -5.24 -10.73
N TRP A 64 1.82 -5.40 -9.60
CA TRP A 64 2.32 -5.98 -8.34
C TRP A 64 3.14 -7.25 -8.56
N TYR A 65 2.49 -8.31 -9.04
CA TYR A 65 3.13 -9.63 -9.13
C TYR A 65 4.38 -9.61 -10.01
N ARG A 66 4.34 -8.88 -11.13
CA ARG A 66 5.51 -8.73 -12.03
C ARG A 66 6.63 -7.92 -11.40
N ALA A 67 6.30 -6.91 -10.60
CA ALA A 67 7.28 -6.04 -9.95
C ALA A 67 8.08 -6.78 -8.88
N PHE A 68 7.48 -7.77 -8.21
CA PHE A 68 8.10 -8.55 -7.14
C PHE A 68 8.70 -9.89 -7.60
N LYS A 69 9.07 -10.02 -8.89
CA LYS A 69 9.70 -11.24 -9.44
C LYS A 69 10.93 -11.74 -8.69
N GLN A 70 11.66 -10.84 -8.04
CA GLN A 70 12.88 -11.18 -7.28
C GLN A 70 12.59 -11.53 -5.82
N ALA A 71 11.35 -11.41 -5.37
CA ALA A 71 11.00 -11.71 -4.00
C ALA A 71 11.07 -13.22 -3.74
N PRO A 72 11.61 -13.69 -2.59
CA PRO A 72 11.73 -15.13 -2.31
C PRO A 72 10.39 -15.87 -2.29
N TRP A 73 9.30 -15.17 -2.03
CA TRP A 73 7.94 -15.71 -2.02
C TRP A 73 7.29 -15.76 -3.41
N HIS A 74 7.90 -15.14 -4.43
CA HIS A 74 7.41 -15.19 -5.80
C HIS A 74 7.36 -16.65 -6.27
N ASP A 75 6.26 -17.04 -6.90
CA ASP A 75 5.95 -18.42 -7.34
C ASP A 75 5.89 -19.48 -6.24
N SER A 76 5.91 -19.10 -4.96
CA SER A 76 5.78 -20.09 -3.87
C SER A 76 4.45 -20.87 -3.92
N HIS A 77 3.39 -20.28 -4.49
CA HIS A 77 2.12 -20.95 -4.75
C HIS A 77 2.19 -22.04 -5.85
N LEU A 78 3.26 -22.05 -6.66
CA LEU A 78 3.50 -23.08 -7.69
C LEU A 78 4.36 -24.24 -7.17
N GLN A 79 4.83 -24.18 -5.92
CA GLN A 79 5.76 -25.16 -5.37
C GLN A 79 5.01 -26.33 -4.70
N GLY A 80 5.06 -27.50 -5.33
CA GLY A 80 4.51 -28.74 -4.77
C GLY A 80 2.98 -28.81 -4.76
N GLU A 81 2.43 -29.84 -4.12
CA GLU A 81 0.97 -30.03 -4.00
C GLU A 81 0.32 -29.05 -2.98
N GLU A 82 1.14 -28.44 -2.11
CA GLU A 82 0.71 -27.50 -1.05
C GLU A 82 1.46 -26.15 -1.17
N GLY A 83 1.53 -25.59 -2.37
CA GLY A 83 2.16 -24.29 -2.59
C GLY A 83 1.67 -23.22 -1.60
N THR A 84 2.57 -22.39 -1.09
CA THR A 84 2.22 -21.38 -0.07
C THR A 84 1.74 -20.08 -0.70
N TYR A 85 0.69 -19.48 -0.16
CA TYR A 85 0.18 -18.18 -0.60
C TYR A 85 0.57 -17.07 0.39
N VAL A 86 1.86 -16.69 0.38
CA VAL A 86 2.44 -15.67 1.27
C VAL A 86 3.02 -14.52 0.44
N GLY A 87 2.83 -13.28 0.89
CA GLY A 87 3.38 -12.08 0.23
C GLY A 87 2.54 -11.50 -0.92
N TYR A 88 1.36 -12.06 -1.19
CA TYR A 88 0.49 -11.66 -2.30
C TYR A 88 -0.52 -10.54 -1.96
N TRP A 89 -0.47 -9.98 -0.74
CA TRP A 89 -1.35 -8.91 -0.30
C TRP A 89 -0.67 -7.55 -0.39
N ALA A 90 -1.26 -6.64 -1.16
CA ALA A 90 -0.84 -5.25 -1.28
C ALA A 90 -1.42 -4.40 -0.15
N PHE A 91 -0.95 -4.64 1.09
CA PHE A 91 -1.43 -3.93 2.28
C PHE A 91 -1.19 -2.42 2.20
N GLU A 92 -0.06 -2.00 1.64
CA GLU A 92 0.27 -0.61 1.38
C GLU A 92 -0.75 0.08 0.46
N ALA A 93 -1.23 -0.60 -0.58
CA ALA A 93 -2.26 -0.04 -1.46
C ALA A 93 -3.60 0.12 -0.73
N GLY A 94 -3.96 -0.85 0.11
CA GLY A 94 -5.14 -0.76 0.97
C GLY A 94 -5.05 0.36 2.00
N ALA A 95 -3.88 0.50 2.65
CA ALA A 95 -3.62 1.55 3.62
C ALA A 95 -3.68 2.94 2.96
N VAL A 96 -3.08 3.12 1.78
CA VAL A 96 -3.16 4.37 1.02
C VAL A 96 -4.62 4.70 0.65
N ALA A 97 -5.39 3.72 0.19
CA ALA A 97 -6.81 3.94 -0.13
C ALA A 97 -7.64 4.36 1.08
N PHE A 98 -7.38 3.72 2.21
CA PHE A 98 -8.09 3.99 3.47
C PHE A 98 -7.74 5.37 4.02
N LEU A 99 -6.46 5.63 4.23
CA LEU A 99 -5.97 6.83 4.91
C LEU A 99 -6.23 8.11 4.10
N TYR A 100 -6.05 8.05 2.78
CA TYR A 100 -6.21 9.21 1.90
C TYR A 100 -7.61 9.33 1.27
N GLY A 101 -8.57 8.53 1.73
CA GLY A 101 -9.97 8.61 1.28
C GLY A 101 -10.16 8.38 -0.22
N ILE A 102 -9.35 7.51 -0.84
CA ILE A 102 -9.41 7.25 -2.28
C ILE A 102 -10.56 6.28 -2.58
N ASP A 103 -11.36 6.61 -3.60
CA ASP A 103 -12.41 5.73 -4.12
C ASP A 103 -11.79 4.51 -4.82
N ASP A 104 -11.71 3.41 -4.09
CA ASP A 104 -11.21 2.10 -4.50
C ASP A 104 -12.33 1.16 -4.99
N SER A 105 -13.58 1.63 -5.10
CA SER A 105 -14.73 0.78 -5.46
C SER A 105 -14.55 -0.02 -6.75
N LYS A 106 -13.77 0.55 -7.69
CA LYS A 106 -13.45 -0.03 -9.01
C LYS A 106 -12.18 -0.86 -9.05
N ILE A 107 -11.45 -0.98 -7.94
CA ILE A 107 -10.28 -1.84 -7.85
C ILE A 107 -10.76 -3.28 -7.62
N ASP A 108 -10.66 -4.06 -8.69
CA ASP A 108 -10.94 -5.50 -8.69
C ASP A 108 -9.65 -6.22 -9.11
N HIS A 109 -8.81 -6.55 -8.11
CA HIS A 109 -7.54 -7.23 -8.33
C HIS A 109 -7.21 -8.13 -7.13
N MET A 110 -6.76 -9.36 -7.40
CA MET A 110 -6.56 -10.40 -6.38
C MET A 110 -5.63 -10.01 -5.22
N VAL A 111 -4.67 -9.12 -5.48
CA VAL A 111 -3.70 -8.66 -4.46
C VAL A 111 -4.26 -7.54 -3.57
N TYR A 112 -5.35 -6.89 -3.99
CA TYR A 112 -5.90 -5.74 -3.29
C TYR A 112 -6.77 -6.21 -2.11
N PRO A 113 -6.49 -5.79 -0.87
CA PRO A 113 -7.19 -6.28 0.32
C PRO A 113 -8.53 -5.55 0.54
N LYS A 114 -9.43 -5.62 -0.43
CA LYS A 114 -10.69 -4.86 -0.47
C LYS A 114 -11.52 -4.98 0.81
N ASP A 115 -11.75 -6.21 1.27
CA ASP A 115 -12.57 -6.48 2.44
C ASP A 115 -11.96 -5.90 3.73
N LEU A 116 -10.62 -5.84 3.83
CA LEU A 116 -9.95 -5.23 4.98
C LEU A 116 -10.09 -3.71 4.98
N VAL A 117 -10.03 -3.08 3.81
CA VAL A 117 -10.25 -1.64 3.65
C VAL A 117 -11.69 -1.29 4.01
N GLU A 118 -12.66 -2.06 3.50
CA GLU A 118 -14.07 -1.87 3.81
C GLU A 118 -14.36 -2.08 5.31
N TYR A 119 -13.79 -3.13 5.90
CA TYR A 119 -13.88 -3.38 7.34
C TYR A 119 -13.33 -2.20 8.15
N ALA A 120 -12.15 -1.68 7.80
CA ALA A 120 -11.55 -0.55 8.51
C ALA A 120 -12.41 0.72 8.45
N ARG A 121 -13.03 1.02 7.30
CA ARG A 121 -13.97 2.16 7.16
C ARG A 121 -15.19 2.01 8.05
N ASN A 122 -15.72 0.80 8.20
CA ASN A 122 -16.88 0.53 9.05
C ASN A 122 -16.60 0.62 10.56
N LEU A 123 -15.32 0.69 10.96
CA LEU A 123 -14.92 0.85 12.37
C LEU A 123 -14.70 2.31 12.77
N GLN A 124 -14.61 3.25 11.84
CA GLN A 124 -14.45 4.67 12.18
C GLN A 124 -15.78 5.27 12.66
N PRO A 125 -15.78 6.09 13.73
CA PRO A 125 -16.97 6.86 14.10
C PRO A 125 -17.38 7.76 12.93
N GLN A 126 -18.67 7.76 12.58
CA GLN A 126 -19.23 8.69 11.57
C GLN A 126 -19.21 10.13 12.04
#